data_AF-A0AAW5Q7E6-F1
#
_entry.id   AF-A0AAW5Q7E6-F1
#
_cell.length_a   1.000
_cell.length_b   1.000
_cell.length_c   1.000
_cell.angle_alpha   90.00
_cell.angle_beta   90.00
_cell.angle_gamma   90.00
#
_symmetry.space_group_name_H-M   'P 1'
#
loop_
_entity.id
_entity.type
_entity.pdbx_description
1 polymer ?
#
loop_
_entity_poly.entity_id
_entity_poly.type
_entity_poly.pdbx_seq_one_letter_code
_entity_poly.pdbx_strand_id
1 'polypeptide(L)'
;MRRAEEVKVWRSLKKKRRADPPAIAKFDEITLDLSTPCLVIGGRNGAGKTRLLRSITDHLGDDGLLLDLHFLCEQALTVLRSREDFDEMKAEFDVLGPDEDRQDDVQRVIGREYELIDWYALEVEPSDKAVAERFRWGGEQPLLPYFEVQHKGVHYSSREMGLGEFSVHLLFWILEQYRDVEGLTLLLDEPDAYLPPIGASALLVRLLRICLDREWRLIVTTHSSEMIADALEEQAFVLVRTGDEGTALATHCQDEPTVADTLLARPPIRHVFFVEDESAWMLAHVLIEAYDRRFARASAVVWGNGSGYMVELQEHFPRPPQPEIVYAYLFDGDKRAEIHESKQNRWPALFLPTESDPDVLFRTLRADVPRLAAKLNVPDGELSRFLDTKEGVDAHDWVNDLGAEYGRPRVLRVLAELWVDSNETTVKSFFEALRKAL
;
A
#
# COMPACT_ATOMS: atom_id res chain seq x y z
N MET A 1 -20.35 0.53 -4.54
CA MET A 1 -20.38 1.79 -3.75
C MET A 1 -19.20 1.89 -2.80
N ARG A 2 -18.94 0.90 -1.91
CA ARG A 2 -17.81 0.85 -0.94
C ARG A 2 -16.45 1.40 -1.42
N ARG A 3 -15.82 0.79 -2.43
CA ARG A 3 -14.54 1.29 -3.00
C ARG A 3 -14.59 2.70 -3.60
N ALA A 4 -15.75 3.13 -4.09
CA ALA A 4 -15.87 4.45 -4.73
C ALA A 4 -15.85 5.58 -3.69
N GLU A 5 -16.38 5.33 -2.49
CA GLU A 5 -16.32 6.27 -1.36
C GLU A 5 -14.92 6.29 -0.73
N GLU A 6 -14.29 5.12 -0.56
CA GLU A 6 -12.91 4.99 -0.07
C GLU A 6 -11.92 5.74 -0.96
N VAL A 7 -12.03 5.56 -2.29
CA VAL A 7 -11.24 6.29 -3.28
C VAL A 7 -11.53 7.81 -3.25
N LYS A 8 -12.74 8.22 -2.88
CA LYS A 8 -13.10 9.64 -2.77
C LYS A 8 -12.41 10.31 -1.59
N VAL A 9 -12.33 9.64 -0.43
CA VAL A 9 -11.64 10.14 0.78
C VAL A 9 -10.16 10.38 0.47
N TRP A 10 -9.48 9.39 -0.10
CA TRP A 10 -8.07 9.50 -0.50
C TRP A 10 -7.82 10.62 -1.54
N ARG A 11 -8.70 10.76 -2.54
CA ARG A 11 -8.62 11.87 -3.50
C ARG A 11 -8.78 13.24 -2.85
N SER A 12 -9.61 13.38 -1.81
CA SER A 12 -9.74 14.62 -1.05
C SER A 12 -8.46 14.95 -0.28
N LEU A 13 -7.82 13.96 0.35
CA LEU A 13 -6.53 14.12 1.03
C LEU A 13 -5.42 14.59 0.07
N LYS A 14 -5.34 13.99 -1.12
CA LYS A 14 -4.40 14.43 -2.17
C LYS A 14 -4.57 15.89 -2.58
N LYS A 15 -5.80 16.41 -2.58
CA LYS A 15 -6.06 17.84 -2.85
C LYS A 15 -5.59 18.73 -1.70
N LYS A 16 -5.87 18.36 -0.46
CA LYS A 16 -5.47 19.13 0.74
C LYS A 16 -3.95 19.20 0.88
N ARG A 17 -3.24 18.08 0.66
CA ARG A 17 -1.76 18.00 0.67
C ARG A 17 -1.07 18.99 -0.29
N ARG A 18 -1.71 19.34 -1.42
CA ARG A 18 -1.13 20.31 -2.38
C ARG A 18 -1.29 21.77 -1.93
N ALA A 19 -2.14 22.04 -0.95
CA ALA A 19 -2.45 23.38 -0.50
C ALA A 19 -1.56 23.85 0.66
N ASP A 20 -1.15 22.93 1.53
CA ASP A 20 -0.36 23.26 2.72
C ASP A 20 1.15 23.29 2.43
N PRO A 21 1.90 24.26 2.98
CA PRO A 21 3.36 24.26 2.89
C PRO A 21 3.96 23.10 3.71
N PRO A 22 5.08 22.51 3.26
CA PRO A 22 5.71 21.40 3.96
C PRO A 22 6.16 21.80 5.38
N ALA A 23 5.80 20.98 6.36
CA ALA A 23 6.14 21.16 7.77
C ALA A 23 7.16 20.10 8.17
N ILE A 24 8.41 20.34 7.78
CA ILE A 24 9.50 19.38 7.96
C ILE A 24 9.99 19.41 9.41
N ALA A 25 9.89 18.28 10.10
CA ALA A 25 10.43 18.07 11.43
C ALA A 25 11.51 16.98 11.43
N LYS A 26 12.55 17.16 12.26
CA LYS A 26 13.65 16.22 12.42
C LYS A 26 13.57 15.53 13.79
N PHE A 27 13.59 14.21 13.79
CA PHE A 27 13.51 13.33 14.96
C PHE A 27 14.71 12.37 14.92
N ASP A 28 15.71 12.58 15.79
CA ASP A 28 17.01 11.91 15.66
C ASP A 28 17.59 12.14 14.25
N GLU A 29 17.80 11.10 13.44
CA GLU A 29 18.24 11.21 12.03
C GLU A 29 17.10 11.11 11.00
N ILE A 30 15.85 11.06 11.48
CA ILE A 30 14.66 10.94 10.65
C ILE A 30 14.12 12.34 10.33
N THR A 31 13.82 12.59 9.06
CA THR A 31 13.15 13.81 8.60
C THR A 31 11.76 13.45 8.08
N LEU A 32 10.72 14.08 8.60
CA LEU A 32 9.33 13.84 8.22
C LEU A 32 8.62 15.15 7.86
N ASP A 33 7.73 15.08 6.87
CA ASP A 33 6.82 16.17 6.54
C ASP A 33 5.47 15.95 7.23
N LEU A 34 5.26 16.70 8.31
CA LEU A 34 4.04 16.65 9.13
C LEU A 34 2.90 17.49 8.55
N SER A 35 3.09 18.16 7.40
CA SER A 35 2.00 18.85 6.69
C SER A 35 1.04 17.86 6.00
N THR A 36 1.47 16.61 5.84
CA THR A 36 0.66 15.58 5.19
C THR A 36 -0.60 15.29 6.02
N PRO A 37 -1.81 15.31 5.40
CA PRO A 37 -3.05 15.01 6.11
C PRO A 37 -3.09 13.61 6.73
N CYS A 38 -2.38 12.66 6.11
CA CYS A 38 -2.18 11.32 6.62
C CYS A 38 -0.76 10.85 6.33
N LEU A 39 -0.12 10.26 7.34
CA LEU A 39 1.16 9.58 7.28
C LEU A 39 1.02 8.17 7.88
N VAL A 40 1.37 7.16 7.09
CA VAL A 40 1.39 5.76 7.52
C VAL A 40 2.83 5.31 7.69
N ILE A 41 3.16 4.80 8.88
CA ILE A 41 4.50 4.38 9.26
C ILE A 41 4.54 2.85 9.37
N GLY A 42 5.26 2.21 8.45
CA GLY A 42 5.54 0.77 8.51
C GLY A 42 6.95 0.48 9.00
N GLY A 43 7.21 -0.74 9.43
CA GLY A 43 8.54 -1.20 9.83
C GLY A 43 8.49 -2.62 10.37
N ARG A 44 9.65 -3.28 10.50
CA ARG A 44 9.71 -4.57 11.22
C ARG A 44 9.55 -4.36 12.72
N ASN A 45 9.24 -5.42 13.45
CA ASN A 45 9.18 -5.38 14.91
C ASN A 45 10.52 -4.88 15.48
N GLY A 46 10.46 -3.94 16.42
CA GLY A 46 11.66 -3.33 17.00
C GLY A 46 12.31 -2.24 16.15
N ALA A 47 11.73 -1.84 15.01
CA ALA A 47 12.28 -0.77 14.16
C ALA A 47 12.24 0.64 14.79
N GLY A 48 11.55 0.82 15.92
CA GLY A 48 11.43 2.11 16.62
C GLY A 48 10.19 2.93 16.28
N LYS A 49 9.15 2.33 15.68
CA LYS A 49 7.88 3.01 15.31
C LYS A 49 7.24 3.74 16.50
N THR A 50 7.00 3.05 17.61
CA THR A 50 6.45 3.64 18.84
C THR A 50 7.32 4.76 19.41
N ARG A 51 8.66 4.60 19.36
CA ARG A 51 9.60 5.63 19.81
C ARG A 51 9.47 6.89 18.95
N LEU A 52 9.37 6.73 17.63
CA LEU A 52 9.16 7.83 16.70
C LEU A 52 7.83 8.55 16.96
N LEU A 53 6.73 7.82 17.16
CA LEU A 53 5.44 8.43 17.51
C LEU A 53 5.53 9.29 18.78
N ARG A 54 6.23 8.79 19.82
CA ARG A 54 6.46 9.57 21.04
C ARG A 54 7.25 10.84 20.77
N SER A 55 8.35 10.74 20.02
CA SER A 55 9.14 11.93 19.64
C SER A 55 8.36 12.95 18.82
N ILE A 56 7.46 12.50 17.94
CA ILE A 56 6.56 13.40 17.20
C ILE A 56 5.57 14.07 18.15
N THR A 57 5.00 13.31 19.08
CA THR A 57 4.05 13.84 20.09
C THR A 57 4.73 14.89 20.98
N ASP A 58 5.93 14.61 21.47
CA ASP A 58 6.73 15.54 22.28
C ASP A 58 7.03 16.85 21.52
N HIS A 59 7.19 16.78 20.20
CA HIS A 59 7.42 17.95 19.34
C HIS A 59 6.15 18.76 19.09
N LEU A 60 5.01 18.09 18.94
CA LEU A 60 3.71 18.72 18.73
C LEU A 60 3.14 19.36 20.00
N GLY A 61 3.54 18.88 21.18
CA GLY A 61 3.01 19.36 22.46
C GLY A 61 1.50 19.14 22.55
N ASP A 62 0.75 20.20 22.87
CA ASP A 62 -0.70 20.14 23.07
C ASP A 62 -1.48 19.85 21.77
N ASP A 63 -0.86 20.03 20.60
CA ASP A 63 -1.48 19.75 19.29
C ASP A 63 -1.41 18.25 18.91
N GLY A 64 -0.71 17.42 19.70
CA GLY A 64 -0.50 16.00 19.43
C GLY A 64 -1.25 15.08 20.41
N LEU A 65 -2.06 14.17 19.88
CA LEU A 65 -2.71 13.11 20.68
C LEU A 65 -2.19 11.74 20.30
N LEU A 66 -1.36 11.14 21.18
CA LEU A 66 -0.87 9.78 21.02
C LEU A 66 -1.77 8.77 21.73
N LEU A 67 -2.30 7.81 20.96
CA LEU A 67 -3.09 6.69 21.48
C LEU A 67 -2.36 5.36 21.26
N ASP A 68 -1.95 4.73 22.35
CA ASP A 68 -1.55 3.33 22.41
C ASP A 68 -2.78 2.50 22.81
N LEU A 69 -3.54 2.03 21.82
CA LEU A 69 -4.80 1.34 22.08
C LEU A 69 -4.62 0.03 22.83
N HIS A 70 -3.52 -0.68 22.62
CA HIS A 70 -3.23 -1.90 23.36
C HIS A 70 -3.16 -1.61 24.85
N PHE A 71 -2.30 -0.65 25.23
CA PHE A 71 -2.10 -0.29 26.62
C PHE A 71 -3.39 0.28 27.25
N LEU A 72 -4.09 1.16 26.54
CA LEU A 72 -5.35 1.74 27.02
C LEU A 72 -6.43 0.66 27.23
N CYS A 73 -6.53 -0.31 26.33
CA CYS A 73 -7.49 -1.40 26.48
C CYS A 73 -7.20 -2.26 27.72
N GLU A 74 -5.94 -2.62 27.95
CA GLU A 74 -5.54 -3.42 29.11
C GLU A 74 -5.86 -2.71 30.43
N GLN A 75 -5.54 -1.42 30.53
CA GLN A 75 -5.84 -0.63 31.72
C GLN A 75 -7.35 -0.51 31.94
N ALA A 76 -8.11 -0.19 30.90
CA ALA A 76 -9.55 -0.02 31.01
C ALA A 76 -10.23 -1.33 31.43
N LEU A 77 -9.90 -2.46 30.77
CA LEU A 77 -10.47 -3.76 31.12
C LEU A 77 -10.06 -4.25 32.51
N THR A 78 -8.85 -3.92 32.98
CA THR A 78 -8.42 -4.23 34.35
C THR A 78 -9.32 -3.54 35.37
N VAL A 79 -9.60 -2.24 35.18
CA VAL A 79 -10.50 -1.50 36.06
C VAL A 79 -11.93 -2.06 35.94
N LEU A 80 -12.45 -2.20 34.72
CA LEU A 80 -13.82 -2.70 34.45
C LEU A 80 -14.09 -4.12 34.96
N ARG A 81 -13.07 -4.99 35.03
CA ARG A 81 -13.24 -6.36 35.54
C ARG A 81 -13.02 -6.47 37.04
N SER A 82 -12.41 -5.47 37.66
CA SER A 82 -12.13 -5.48 39.11
C SER A 82 -13.27 -4.98 39.98
N ARG A 83 -14.28 -4.30 39.39
CA ARG A 83 -15.46 -3.83 40.13
C ARG A 83 -16.71 -4.61 39.75
N GLU A 84 -17.58 -4.80 40.74
CA GLU A 84 -18.86 -5.50 40.61
C GLU A 84 -20.06 -4.55 40.73
N ASP A 85 -19.83 -3.28 41.09
CA ASP A 85 -20.83 -2.23 41.34
C ASP A 85 -21.24 -1.44 40.08
N PHE A 86 -20.77 -1.83 38.90
CA PHE A 86 -21.02 -1.11 37.66
C PHE A 86 -22.50 -1.02 37.28
N ASP A 87 -23.25 -2.10 37.51
CA ASP A 87 -24.67 -2.13 37.18
C ASP A 87 -25.48 -1.15 38.06
N GLU A 88 -25.00 -0.85 39.27
CA GLU A 88 -25.59 0.15 40.17
C GLU A 88 -25.18 1.58 39.77
N MET A 89 -23.89 1.80 39.50
CA MET A 89 -23.37 3.11 39.06
C MET A 89 -24.05 3.57 37.77
N LYS A 90 -24.27 2.67 36.82
CA LYS A 90 -24.89 2.97 35.51
C LYS A 90 -26.25 3.66 35.65
N ALA A 91 -27.03 3.32 36.66
CA ALA A 91 -28.36 3.92 36.87
C ALA A 91 -28.29 5.45 37.08
N GLU A 92 -27.11 5.97 37.41
CA GLU A 92 -26.86 7.39 37.66
C GLU A 92 -26.27 8.14 36.45
N PHE A 93 -25.84 7.43 35.39
CA PHE A 93 -25.19 8.04 34.22
C PHE A 93 -26.04 7.98 32.95
N ASP A 94 -26.04 9.10 32.20
CA ASP A 94 -26.71 9.20 30.92
C ASP A 94 -25.93 8.47 29.80
N VAL A 95 -26.66 8.01 28.79
CA VAL A 95 -26.07 7.50 27.53
C VAL A 95 -25.47 8.68 26.77
N LEU A 96 -24.16 8.63 26.54
CA LEU A 96 -23.41 9.68 25.84
C LEU A 96 -23.34 9.50 24.33
N GLY A 97 -23.56 8.28 23.84
CA GLY A 97 -23.46 7.96 22.42
C GLY A 97 -23.50 6.45 22.18
N PRO A 98 -23.06 5.98 21.00
CA PRO A 98 -22.67 6.77 19.84
C PRO A 98 -23.88 7.44 19.16
N ASP A 99 -23.63 8.50 18.37
CA ASP A 99 -24.62 8.99 17.40
C ASP A 99 -24.74 8.03 16.19
N GLU A 100 -25.65 8.31 15.26
CA GLU A 100 -25.90 7.46 14.09
C GLU A 100 -24.63 7.26 13.23
N ASP A 101 -23.80 8.29 13.07
CA ASP A 101 -22.58 8.23 12.27
C ASP A 101 -21.49 7.40 12.94
N ARG A 102 -21.30 7.57 14.27
CA ARG A 102 -20.36 6.77 15.07
C ARG A 102 -20.82 5.32 15.17
N GLN A 103 -22.12 5.07 15.27
CA GLN A 103 -22.69 3.73 15.27
C GLN A 103 -22.37 2.99 13.96
N ASP A 104 -22.58 3.64 12.81
CA ASP A 104 -22.21 3.09 11.50
C ASP A 104 -20.71 2.79 11.40
N ASP A 105 -19.86 3.69 11.91
CA ASP A 105 -18.41 3.50 11.89
C ASP A 105 -17.98 2.29 12.74
N VAL A 106 -18.50 2.16 13.96
CA VAL A 106 -18.25 1.00 14.83
C VAL A 106 -18.68 -0.31 14.17
N GLN A 107 -19.93 -0.37 13.69
CA GLN A 107 -20.50 -1.56 13.06
C GLN A 107 -19.69 -2.01 11.85
N ARG A 108 -19.24 -1.06 11.02
CA ARG A 108 -18.47 -1.34 9.81
C ARG A 108 -17.06 -1.83 10.09
N VAL A 109 -16.38 -1.28 11.10
CA VAL A 109 -15.03 -1.70 11.46
C VAL A 109 -15.06 -3.09 12.12
N ILE A 110 -16.00 -3.32 13.03
CA ILE A 110 -16.16 -4.60 13.72
C ILE A 110 -16.74 -5.67 12.78
N GLY A 111 -17.52 -5.27 11.78
CA GLY A 111 -18.23 -6.17 10.88
C GLY A 111 -19.42 -6.86 11.53
N ARG A 112 -20.12 -6.15 12.44
CA ARG A 112 -21.31 -6.63 13.16
C ARG A 112 -22.43 -5.62 13.07
N GLU A 113 -23.65 -6.13 12.93
CA GLU A 113 -24.88 -5.34 13.04
C GLU A 113 -25.41 -5.45 14.47
N TYR A 114 -25.24 -4.38 15.23
CA TYR A 114 -25.80 -4.26 16.58
C TYR A 114 -27.25 -3.77 16.53
N GLU A 115 -28.09 -4.37 17.37
CA GLU A 115 -29.46 -3.94 17.63
C GLU A 115 -29.47 -2.71 18.57
N LEU A 116 -28.48 -2.62 19.47
CA LEU A 116 -28.27 -1.54 20.42
C LEU A 116 -26.78 -1.31 20.61
N ILE A 117 -26.37 -0.04 20.72
CA ILE A 117 -25.04 0.35 21.18
C ILE A 117 -25.23 1.55 22.11
N ASP A 118 -24.86 1.41 23.38
CA ASP A 118 -24.86 2.49 24.35
C ASP A 118 -23.45 2.69 24.91
N TRP A 119 -23.01 3.95 24.95
CA TRP A 119 -21.76 4.38 25.55
C TRP A 119 -22.02 5.20 26.80
N TYR A 120 -21.27 4.89 27.84
CA TYR A 120 -21.31 5.56 29.13
C TYR A 120 -19.91 6.07 29.47
N ALA A 121 -19.82 7.18 30.18
CA ALA A 121 -18.57 7.67 30.78
C ALA A 121 -18.72 7.60 32.29
N LEU A 122 -17.88 6.80 32.93
CA LEU A 122 -17.92 6.59 34.36
C LEU A 122 -16.83 7.43 35.01
N GLU A 123 -17.22 8.27 35.96
CA GLU A 123 -16.28 8.90 36.87
C GLU A 123 -15.73 7.82 37.81
N VAL A 124 -14.50 7.39 37.53
CA VAL A 124 -13.79 6.45 38.38
C VAL A 124 -12.59 7.18 38.94
N GLU A 125 -12.47 7.27 40.26
CA GLU A 125 -11.18 7.55 40.90
C GLU A 125 -10.40 6.24 40.93
N PRO A 126 -9.45 6.01 40.01
CA PRO A 126 -8.60 4.84 40.10
C PRO A 126 -7.76 5.02 41.37
N SER A 127 -7.53 3.94 42.11
CA SER A 127 -6.64 3.98 43.28
C SER A 127 -5.22 4.45 42.94
N ASP A 128 -4.85 4.36 41.66
CA ASP A 128 -3.59 4.81 41.10
C ASP A 128 -3.74 6.13 40.31
N LYS A 129 -3.05 7.18 40.77
CA LYS A 129 -3.02 8.50 40.11
C LYS A 129 -2.49 8.44 38.69
N ALA A 130 -1.54 7.56 38.39
CA ALA A 130 -0.97 7.43 37.05
C ALA A 130 -1.94 6.76 36.06
N VAL A 131 -2.90 5.99 36.57
CA VAL A 131 -4.01 5.47 35.76
C VAL A 131 -5.04 6.57 35.54
N ALA A 132 -5.36 7.34 36.59
CA ALA A 132 -6.30 8.46 36.51
C ALA A 132 -5.90 9.49 35.44
N GLU A 133 -4.63 9.89 35.41
CA GLU A 133 -4.14 10.86 34.42
C GLU A 133 -4.30 10.38 32.98
N ARG A 134 -4.24 9.07 32.72
CA ARG A 134 -4.41 8.50 31.37
C ARG A 134 -5.84 8.45 30.87
N PHE A 135 -6.80 8.51 31.78
CA PHE A 135 -8.22 8.57 31.46
C PHE A 135 -8.75 10.02 31.49
N ARG A 136 -7.86 11.02 31.44
CA ARG A 136 -8.25 12.42 31.25
C ARG A 136 -8.24 12.76 29.76
N TRP A 137 -9.43 13.00 29.22
CA TRP A 137 -9.65 13.17 27.78
C TRP A 137 -9.93 14.63 27.41
N GLY A 138 -9.03 15.54 27.81
CA GLY A 138 -9.21 16.99 27.61
C GLY A 138 -10.09 17.70 28.66
N GLY A 139 -10.77 16.94 29.54
CA GLY A 139 -11.53 17.45 30.68
C GLY A 139 -10.77 17.40 32.02
N GLU A 140 -11.37 17.96 33.08
CA GLU A 140 -10.77 18.01 34.42
C GLU A 140 -10.81 16.66 35.17
N GLN A 141 -11.78 15.81 34.85
CA GLN A 141 -12.03 14.53 35.52
C GLN A 141 -11.60 13.32 34.68
N PRO A 142 -11.09 12.26 35.32
CA PRO A 142 -10.83 10.99 34.66
C PRO A 142 -12.14 10.27 34.35
N LEU A 143 -12.34 9.92 33.08
CA LEU A 143 -13.54 9.21 32.61
C LEU A 143 -13.16 7.85 32.06
N LEU A 144 -13.77 6.81 32.61
CA LEU A 144 -13.62 5.44 32.16
C LEU A 144 -14.80 5.07 31.26
N PRO A 145 -14.56 4.75 29.97
CA PRO A 145 -15.64 4.37 29.08
C PRO A 145 -16.18 2.97 29.39
N TYR A 146 -17.50 2.85 29.35
CA TYR A 146 -18.24 1.59 29.47
C TYR A 146 -19.25 1.47 28.35
N PHE A 147 -19.40 0.28 27.80
CA PHE A 147 -20.19 0.03 26.61
C PHE A 147 -21.14 -1.13 26.87
N GLU A 148 -22.36 -0.98 26.37
CA GLU A 148 -23.33 -2.07 26.28
C GLU A 148 -23.83 -2.21 24.86
N VAL A 149 -24.00 -3.46 24.45
CA VAL A 149 -24.43 -3.77 23.11
C VAL A 149 -25.43 -4.91 23.11
N GLN A 150 -26.27 -4.94 22.09
CA GLN A 150 -27.14 -6.07 21.79
C GLN A 150 -26.85 -6.57 20.38
N HIS A 151 -26.58 -7.87 20.24
CA HIS A 151 -26.37 -8.51 18.95
C HIS A 151 -27.08 -9.86 18.89
N LYS A 152 -27.97 -10.04 17.92
CA LYS A 152 -28.76 -11.27 17.73
C LYS A 152 -29.52 -11.67 18.99
N GLY A 153 -30.13 -10.70 19.66
CA GLY A 153 -30.86 -10.88 20.92
C GLY A 153 -29.99 -11.21 22.15
N VAL A 154 -28.66 -11.16 22.05
CA VAL A 154 -27.74 -11.33 23.20
C VAL A 154 -27.26 -9.95 23.64
N HIS A 155 -27.51 -9.63 24.91
CA HIS A 155 -26.99 -8.43 25.56
C HIS A 155 -25.69 -8.76 26.30
N TYR A 156 -24.69 -7.90 26.17
CA TYR A 156 -23.41 -8.01 26.86
C TYR A 156 -22.72 -6.65 26.95
N SER A 157 -21.72 -6.55 27.83
CA SER A 157 -21.00 -5.30 28.06
C SER A 157 -19.52 -5.35 27.73
N SER A 158 -18.81 -4.24 27.90
CA SER A 158 -17.35 -4.11 27.73
C SER A 158 -16.55 -5.23 28.40
N ARG A 159 -17.05 -5.80 29.52
CA ARG A 159 -16.37 -6.88 30.26
C ARG A 159 -16.28 -8.18 29.44
N GLU A 160 -17.26 -8.40 28.59
CA GLU A 160 -17.49 -9.62 27.79
C GLU A 160 -17.07 -9.44 26.32
N MET A 161 -16.89 -8.20 25.87
CA MET A 161 -16.40 -7.89 24.52
C MET A 161 -15.04 -8.53 24.24
N GLY A 162 -14.86 -8.99 22.99
CA GLY A 162 -13.53 -9.35 22.50
C GLY A 162 -12.63 -8.11 22.42
N LEU A 163 -11.30 -8.28 22.54
CA LEU A 163 -10.37 -7.15 22.58
C LEU A 163 -10.46 -6.24 21.35
N GLY A 164 -10.61 -6.80 20.15
CA GLY A 164 -10.79 -6.02 18.92
C GLY A 164 -12.13 -5.29 18.80
N GLU A 165 -13.18 -5.80 19.45
CA GLU A 165 -14.46 -5.11 19.55
C GLU A 165 -14.36 -3.95 20.53
N PHE A 166 -13.87 -4.23 21.74
CA PHE A 166 -13.65 -3.21 22.77
C PHE A 166 -12.71 -2.09 22.31
N SER A 167 -11.61 -2.41 21.61
CA SER A 167 -10.64 -1.41 21.14
C SER A 167 -11.24 -0.43 20.13
N VAL A 168 -12.18 -0.88 19.30
CA VAL A 168 -12.85 -0.02 18.32
C VAL A 168 -13.84 0.92 19.01
N HIS A 169 -14.64 0.40 19.95
CA HIS A 169 -15.52 1.23 20.77
C HIS A 169 -14.70 2.27 21.55
N LEU A 170 -13.62 1.84 22.21
CA LEU A 170 -12.73 2.70 22.96
C LEU A 170 -12.12 3.80 22.08
N LEU A 171 -11.58 3.44 20.92
CA LEU A 171 -10.99 4.40 20.00
C LEU A 171 -12.02 5.47 19.60
N PHE A 172 -13.18 5.10 19.06
CA PHE A 172 -14.15 6.09 18.62
C PHE A 172 -14.71 6.91 19.78
N TRP A 173 -14.91 6.32 20.96
CA TRP A 173 -15.29 7.05 22.16
C TRP A 173 -14.26 8.12 22.54
N ILE A 174 -12.95 7.79 22.49
CA ILE A 174 -11.86 8.74 22.75
C ILE A 174 -11.91 9.87 21.73
N LEU A 175 -12.06 9.55 20.44
CA LEU A 175 -12.12 10.58 19.39
C LEU A 175 -13.28 11.56 19.60
N GLU A 176 -14.41 11.12 20.16
CA GLU A 176 -15.52 12.01 20.49
C GLU A 176 -15.20 13.01 21.61
N GLN A 177 -14.31 12.65 22.54
CA GLN A 177 -13.92 13.57 23.62
C GLN A 177 -13.12 14.78 23.10
N TYR A 178 -12.48 14.63 21.93
CA TYR A 178 -11.67 15.67 21.31
C TYR A 178 -12.39 16.38 20.16
N ARG A 179 -13.67 16.07 19.87
CA ARG A 179 -14.36 16.50 18.65
C ARG A 179 -14.32 18.01 18.36
N ASP A 180 -14.25 18.83 19.41
CA ASP A 180 -14.27 20.29 19.35
C ASP A 180 -12.84 20.92 19.30
N VAL A 181 -11.79 20.09 19.29
CA VAL A 181 -10.39 20.53 19.18
C VAL A 181 -10.03 20.75 17.71
N GLU A 182 -9.64 21.97 17.36
CA GLU A 182 -9.16 22.31 16.02
C GLU A 182 -7.67 21.98 15.85
N GLY A 183 -7.26 21.60 14.63
CA GLY A 183 -5.83 21.44 14.29
C GLY A 183 -5.11 20.24 14.91
N LEU A 184 -5.83 19.35 15.60
CA LEU A 184 -5.28 18.18 16.27
C LEU A 184 -4.52 17.26 15.30
N THR A 185 -3.38 16.74 15.75
CA THR A 185 -2.65 15.66 15.08
C THR A 185 -2.83 14.38 15.89
N LEU A 186 -3.60 13.44 15.33
CA LEU A 186 -3.87 12.14 15.92
C LEU A 186 -2.75 11.17 15.57
N LEU A 187 -2.08 10.62 16.59
CA LEU A 187 -1.05 9.60 16.44
C LEU A 187 -1.56 8.27 17.00
N LEU A 188 -1.64 7.23 16.18
CA LEU A 188 -2.14 5.91 16.57
C LEU A 188 -1.04 4.86 16.46
N ASP A 189 -0.77 4.16 17.56
CA ASP A 189 0.16 3.02 17.54
C ASP A 189 -0.60 1.71 17.28
N GLU A 190 -0.38 1.12 16.10
CA GLU A 190 -0.94 -0.17 15.65
C GLU A 190 -2.42 -0.36 15.98
N PRO A 191 -3.31 0.58 15.58
CA PRO A 191 -4.71 0.56 15.98
C PRO A 191 -5.51 -0.60 15.39
N ASP A 192 -4.92 -1.30 14.41
CA ASP A 192 -5.43 -2.46 13.72
C ASP A 192 -4.97 -3.81 14.31
N ALA A 193 -4.15 -3.83 15.36
CA ALA A 193 -3.51 -5.04 15.88
C ALA A 193 -4.48 -6.19 16.22
N TYR A 194 -5.73 -5.88 16.62
CA TYR A 194 -6.75 -6.88 16.99
C TYR A 194 -7.84 -7.08 15.94
N LEU A 195 -7.71 -6.42 14.78
CA LEU A 195 -8.73 -6.44 13.75
C LEU A 195 -8.40 -7.45 12.66
N PRO A 196 -9.42 -8.12 12.09
CA PRO A 196 -9.23 -8.85 10.84
C PRO A 196 -8.86 -7.87 9.72
N PRO A 197 -8.21 -8.31 8.62
CA PRO A 197 -7.77 -7.43 7.53
C PRO A 197 -8.86 -6.52 6.93
N ILE A 198 -10.09 -7.04 6.84
CA ILE A 198 -11.26 -6.28 6.38
C ILE A 198 -11.61 -5.15 7.35
N GLY A 199 -11.49 -5.39 8.66
CA GLY A 199 -11.73 -4.41 9.71
C GLY A 199 -10.62 -3.35 9.76
N ALA A 200 -9.36 -3.75 9.59
CA ALA A 200 -8.22 -2.84 9.49
C ALA A 200 -8.41 -1.83 8.33
N SER A 201 -8.73 -2.32 7.14
CA SER A 201 -8.98 -1.45 5.97
C SER A 201 -10.16 -0.49 6.22
N ALA A 202 -11.24 -1.00 6.82
CA ALA A 202 -12.40 -0.17 7.17
C ALA A 202 -12.04 0.92 8.20
N LEU A 203 -11.23 0.57 9.21
CA LEU A 203 -10.81 1.50 10.26
C LEU A 203 -10.05 2.70 9.67
N LEU A 204 -9.04 2.45 8.82
CA LEU A 204 -8.25 3.52 8.22
C LEU A 204 -9.14 4.52 7.47
N VAL A 205 -10.06 4.03 6.65
CA VAL A 205 -10.99 4.87 5.89
C VAL A 205 -11.85 5.74 6.82
N ARG A 206 -12.32 5.20 7.95
CA ARG A 206 -13.15 5.96 8.91
C ARG A 206 -12.34 7.01 9.64
N LEU A 207 -11.14 6.66 10.08
CA LEU A 207 -10.22 7.62 10.70
C LEU A 207 -9.90 8.77 9.75
N LEU A 208 -9.61 8.47 8.48
CA LEU A 208 -9.37 9.49 7.47
C LEU A 208 -10.57 10.40 7.25
N ARG A 209 -11.80 9.86 7.28
CA ARG A 209 -13.02 10.66 7.18
C ARG A 209 -13.16 11.61 8.36
N ILE A 210 -13.01 11.11 9.60
CA ILE A 210 -13.04 11.94 10.81
C ILE A 210 -11.99 13.05 10.73
N CYS A 211 -10.74 12.70 10.36
CA CYS A 211 -9.67 13.67 10.27
C CYS A 211 -9.92 14.72 9.17
N LEU A 212 -10.52 14.34 8.05
CA LEU A 212 -10.92 15.32 7.03
C LEU A 212 -12.02 16.25 7.54
N ASP A 213 -13.07 15.71 8.15
CA ASP A 213 -14.24 16.46 8.58
C ASP A 213 -13.90 17.43 9.73
N ARG A 214 -12.95 17.05 10.60
CA ARG A 214 -12.48 17.85 11.74
C ARG A 214 -11.20 18.64 11.47
N GLU A 215 -10.71 18.59 10.24
CA GLU A 215 -9.42 19.17 9.83
C GLU A 215 -8.20 18.69 10.63
N TRP A 216 -8.27 17.49 11.22
CA TRP A 216 -7.15 16.86 11.91
C TRP A 216 -6.14 16.25 10.93
N ARG A 217 -4.95 15.97 11.45
CA ARG A 217 -3.93 15.15 10.78
C ARG A 217 -3.90 13.76 11.39
N LEU A 218 -3.57 12.75 10.59
CA LEU A 218 -3.44 11.37 11.05
C LEU A 218 -2.01 10.85 10.85
N ILE A 219 -1.38 10.35 11.91
CA ILE A 219 -0.15 9.58 11.84
C ILE A 219 -0.45 8.21 12.44
N VAL A 220 -0.26 7.15 11.67
CA VAL A 220 -0.60 5.79 12.13
C VAL A 220 0.56 4.84 11.87
N THR A 221 0.92 4.02 12.85
CA THR A 221 1.81 2.88 12.64
C THR A 221 0.96 1.65 12.36
N THR A 222 1.44 0.76 11.48
CA THR A 222 0.70 -0.46 11.15
C THR A 222 1.63 -1.56 10.62
N HIS A 223 1.17 -2.80 10.79
CA HIS A 223 1.72 -3.99 10.15
C HIS A 223 0.78 -4.57 9.08
N SER A 224 -0.44 -4.03 8.91
CA SER A 224 -1.39 -4.51 7.91
C SER A 224 -0.87 -4.25 6.50
N SER A 225 -0.77 -5.34 5.72
CA SER A 225 -0.42 -5.27 4.31
C SER A 225 -1.40 -4.41 3.50
N GLU A 226 -2.67 -4.43 3.86
CA GLU A 226 -3.74 -3.68 3.22
C GLU A 226 -3.58 -2.18 3.47
N MET A 227 -3.39 -1.76 4.73
CA MET A 227 -3.17 -0.34 5.04
C MET A 227 -1.89 0.20 4.39
N ILE A 228 -0.80 -0.58 4.43
CA ILE A 228 0.47 -0.21 3.79
C ILE A 228 0.28 -0.09 2.27
N ALA A 229 -0.42 -1.03 1.64
CA ALA A 229 -0.71 -1.02 0.22
C ALA A 229 -1.50 0.22 -0.21
N ASP A 230 -2.54 0.59 0.53
CA ASP A 230 -3.35 1.78 0.29
C ASP A 230 -2.51 3.06 0.46
N ALA A 231 -1.71 3.14 1.52
CA ALA A 231 -0.84 4.28 1.79
C ALA A 231 0.22 4.52 0.70
N LEU A 232 0.76 3.44 0.10
CA LEU A 232 1.70 3.53 -1.02
C LEU A 232 1.05 4.12 -2.27
N GLU A 233 -0.18 3.70 -2.61
CA GLU A 233 -0.92 4.25 -3.77
C GLU A 233 -1.17 5.76 -3.62
N GLU A 234 -1.24 6.20 -2.37
CA GLU A 234 -1.51 7.58 -1.99
C GLU A 234 -0.26 8.37 -1.63
N GLN A 235 0.92 7.77 -1.79
CA GLN A 235 2.23 8.36 -1.49
C GLN A 235 2.33 8.91 -0.05
N ALA A 236 1.67 8.25 0.88
CA ALA A 236 1.55 8.61 2.29
C ALA A 236 2.31 7.64 3.22
N PHE A 237 3.21 6.82 2.66
CA PHE A 237 3.92 5.78 3.39
C PHE A 237 5.38 6.13 3.70
N VAL A 238 5.80 5.86 4.93
CA VAL A 238 7.20 5.89 5.39
C VAL A 238 7.57 4.54 5.99
N LEU A 239 8.70 4.00 5.55
CA LEU A 239 9.33 2.86 6.20
C LEU A 239 10.30 3.33 7.26
N VAL A 240 10.16 2.81 8.48
CA VAL A 240 11.14 2.94 9.55
C VAL A 240 11.91 1.63 9.69
N ARG A 241 13.24 1.73 9.76
CA ARG A 241 14.17 0.62 9.99
C ARG A 241 15.19 1.00 11.04
N THR A 242 15.79 0.00 11.67
CA THR A 242 16.99 0.20 12.49
C THR A 242 18.22 0.06 11.58
N GLY A 243 19.08 1.08 11.55
CA GLY A 243 20.39 1.06 10.90
C GLY A 243 21.42 0.27 11.71
N ASP A 244 22.61 0.10 11.14
CA ASP A 244 23.67 -0.77 11.69
C ASP A 244 24.14 -0.34 13.09
N GLU A 245 24.02 0.94 13.43
CA GLU A 245 24.39 1.49 14.75
C GLU A 245 23.20 1.59 15.74
N GLY A 246 22.06 0.97 15.43
CA GLY A 246 20.86 1.06 16.26
C GLY A 246 20.06 2.36 16.07
N THR A 247 20.48 3.22 15.15
CA THR A 247 19.78 4.46 14.80
C THR A 247 18.53 4.16 13.98
N ALA A 248 17.45 4.90 14.21
CA ALA A 248 16.25 4.76 13.39
C ALA A 248 16.46 5.51 12.06
N LEU A 249 16.17 4.85 10.95
CA LEU A 249 16.21 5.37 9.60
C LEU A 249 14.80 5.38 9.03
N ALA A 250 14.43 6.47 8.37
CA ALA A 250 13.15 6.60 7.68
C ALA A 250 13.38 6.75 6.18
N THR A 251 12.55 6.08 5.38
CA THR A 251 12.57 6.18 3.93
C THR A 251 11.15 6.41 3.43
N HIS A 252 10.92 7.54 2.76
CA HIS A 252 9.61 7.86 2.22
C HIS A 252 9.39 7.14 0.89
N CYS A 253 8.17 6.67 0.64
CA CYS A 253 7.83 5.97 -0.62
C CYS A 253 7.95 6.84 -1.88
N GLN A 254 8.02 8.16 -1.73
CA GLN A 254 8.30 9.08 -2.85
C GLN A 254 9.77 9.07 -3.25
N ASP A 255 10.67 8.88 -2.29
CA ASP A 255 12.11 8.78 -2.56
C ASP A 255 12.46 7.37 -3.06
N GLU A 256 11.83 6.34 -2.48
CA GLU A 256 12.00 4.95 -2.86
C GLU A 256 10.64 4.23 -3.01
N PRO A 257 10.07 4.12 -4.22
CA PRO A 257 8.76 3.49 -4.43
C PRO A 257 8.66 2.03 -4.00
N THR A 258 9.80 1.32 -3.95
CA THR A 258 9.92 -0.08 -3.53
C THR A 258 10.12 -0.27 -2.04
N VAL A 259 10.11 0.81 -1.25
CA VAL A 259 10.51 0.78 0.16
C VAL A 259 9.72 -0.24 0.99
N ALA A 260 8.44 -0.43 0.69
CA ALA A 260 7.58 -1.36 1.41
C ALA A 260 7.69 -2.82 0.92
N ASP A 261 8.46 -3.11 -0.13
CA ASP A 261 8.52 -4.45 -0.74
C ASP A 261 8.98 -5.54 0.24
N THR A 262 9.77 -5.14 1.25
CA THR A 262 10.28 -6.02 2.30
C THR A 262 9.27 -6.30 3.42
N LEU A 263 8.20 -5.51 3.52
CA LEU A 263 7.11 -5.67 4.49
C LEU A 263 5.89 -6.35 3.86
N LEU A 264 5.63 -6.07 2.58
CA LEU A 264 4.49 -6.61 1.87
C LEU A 264 4.79 -8.02 1.35
N ALA A 265 3.85 -8.93 1.60
CA ALA A 265 3.79 -10.20 0.87
C ALA A 265 3.77 -9.92 -0.64
N ARG A 266 4.31 -10.85 -1.44
CA ARG A 266 4.18 -10.74 -2.90
C ARG A 266 2.68 -10.63 -3.24
N PRO A 267 2.26 -9.60 -3.99
CA PRO A 267 0.86 -9.50 -4.37
C PRO A 267 0.48 -10.75 -5.19
N PRO A 268 -0.77 -11.22 -5.09
CA PRO A 268 -1.23 -12.29 -5.96
C PRO A 268 -1.14 -11.82 -7.42
N ILE A 269 -0.81 -12.74 -8.32
CA ILE A 269 -0.79 -12.46 -9.76
C ILE A 269 -2.21 -12.09 -10.21
N ARG A 270 -2.36 -10.89 -10.74
CA ARG A 270 -3.63 -10.36 -11.29
C ARG A 270 -3.57 -10.16 -12.79
N HIS A 271 -2.37 -10.08 -13.37
CA HIS A 271 -2.16 -9.84 -14.79
C HIS A 271 -1.31 -10.96 -15.37
N VAL A 272 -1.71 -11.51 -16.51
CA VAL A 272 -0.94 -12.50 -17.25
C VAL A 272 -0.79 -12.04 -18.69
N PHE A 273 0.45 -11.80 -19.10
CA PHE A 273 0.82 -11.35 -20.44
C PHE A 273 1.38 -12.52 -21.24
N PHE A 274 0.80 -12.79 -22.40
CA PHE A 274 1.35 -13.74 -23.36
C PHE A 274 2.21 -13.00 -24.38
N VAL A 275 3.38 -13.53 -24.67
CA VAL A 275 4.37 -13.00 -25.64
C VAL A 275 4.85 -14.10 -26.58
N GLU A 276 5.44 -13.72 -27.71
CA GLU A 276 5.73 -14.67 -28.79
C GLU A 276 6.84 -15.65 -28.41
N ASP A 277 7.94 -15.14 -27.87
CA ASP A 277 9.14 -15.90 -27.56
C ASP A 277 9.89 -15.35 -26.34
N GLU A 278 11.11 -15.84 -26.10
CA GLU A 278 11.96 -15.46 -24.99
C GLU A 278 12.48 -14.01 -25.08
N SER A 279 12.76 -13.52 -26.29
CA SER A 279 13.25 -12.16 -26.49
C SER A 279 12.13 -11.14 -26.24
N ALA A 280 10.93 -11.41 -26.76
CA ALA A 280 9.71 -10.68 -26.46
C ALA A 280 9.38 -10.73 -24.97
N TRP A 281 9.57 -11.87 -24.31
CA TRP A 281 9.37 -12.03 -22.88
C TRP A 281 10.29 -11.19 -22.04
N MET A 282 11.58 -11.18 -22.34
CA MET A 282 12.52 -10.36 -21.60
C MET A 282 12.23 -8.87 -21.81
N LEU A 283 11.93 -8.46 -23.05
CA LEU A 283 11.59 -7.08 -23.35
C LEU A 283 10.31 -6.65 -22.61
N ALA A 284 9.26 -7.48 -22.64
CA ALA A 284 8.01 -7.23 -21.91
C ALA A 284 8.24 -7.15 -20.40
N HIS A 285 9.06 -8.04 -19.83
CA HIS A 285 9.40 -8.00 -18.40
C HIS A 285 10.09 -6.70 -18.01
N VAL A 286 11.14 -6.31 -18.73
CA VAL A 286 11.90 -5.09 -18.43
C VAL A 286 11.04 -3.85 -18.64
N LEU A 287 10.20 -3.83 -19.67
CA LEU A 287 9.20 -2.80 -19.89
C LEU A 287 8.30 -2.67 -18.65
N ILE A 288 7.60 -3.74 -18.28
CA ILE A 288 6.64 -3.72 -17.18
C ILE A 288 7.32 -3.31 -15.85
N GLU A 289 8.55 -3.77 -15.59
CA GLU A 289 9.35 -3.37 -14.44
C GLU A 289 9.71 -1.87 -14.45
N ALA A 290 10.00 -1.31 -15.63
CA ALA A 290 10.34 0.11 -15.78
C ALA A 290 9.13 1.05 -15.64
N TYR A 291 7.92 0.56 -15.93
CA TYR A 291 6.68 1.31 -15.72
C TYR A 291 6.33 1.48 -14.25
N ASP A 292 6.15 0.35 -13.58
CA ASP A 292 5.67 0.27 -12.21
C ASP A 292 6.06 -1.10 -11.65
N ARG A 293 7.04 -1.10 -10.73
CA ARG A 293 7.54 -2.32 -10.09
C ARG A 293 6.46 -3.07 -9.31
N ARG A 294 5.48 -2.38 -8.72
CA ARG A 294 4.38 -3.04 -8.00
C ARG A 294 3.43 -3.72 -8.98
N PHE A 295 3.13 -3.06 -10.10
CA PHE A 295 2.39 -3.67 -11.20
C PHE A 295 3.14 -4.90 -11.75
N ALA A 296 4.46 -4.82 -11.93
CA ALA A 296 5.31 -5.93 -12.34
C ALA A 296 5.22 -7.13 -11.37
N ARG A 297 5.25 -6.88 -10.05
CA ARG A 297 5.12 -7.95 -9.04
C ARG A 297 3.76 -8.63 -9.05
N ALA A 298 2.71 -7.96 -9.51
CA ALA A 298 1.36 -8.52 -9.68
C ALA A 298 1.12 -9.08 -11.10
N SER A 299 2.17 -9.13 -11.93
CA SER A 299 2.11 -9.55 -13.32
C SER A 299 2.97 -10.80 -13.54
N ALA A 300 2.48 -11.70 -14.39
CA ALA A 300 3.27 -12.79 -14.95
C ALA A 300 3.36 -12.61 -16.46
N VAL A 301 4.56 -12.76 -17.02
CA VAL A 301 4.74 -12.84 -18.47
C VAL A 301 5.05 -14.29 -18.83
N VAL A 302 4.38 -14.80 -19.85
CA VAL A 302 4.48 -16.19 -20.32
C VAL A 302 4.76 -16.14 -21.81
N TRP A 303 5.87 -16.71 -22.25
CA TRP A 303 6.12 -16.86 -23.68
C TRP A 303 5.42 -18.09 -24.26
N GLY A 304 5.00 -17.97 -25.51
CA GLY A 304 4.43 -19.04 -26.32
C GLY A 304 5.44 -19.63 -27.30
N ASN A 305 4.94 -20.34 -28.30
CA ASN A 305 5.72 -20.84 -29.44
C ASN A 305 5.45 -19.95 -30.67
N GLY A 306 5.64 -18.64 -30.54
CA GLY A 306 5.45 -17.64 -31.60
C GLY A 306 4.02 -17.11 -31.77
N SER A 307 3.86 -16.12 -32.65
CA SER A 307 2.59 -15.43 -32.95
C SER A 307 1.43 -16.34 -33.33
N GLY A 308 1.67 -17.41 -34.10
CA GLY A 308 0.60 -18.33 -34.51
C GLY A 308 -0.13 -18.96 -33.32
N TYR A 309 0.62 -19.41 -32.32
CA TYR A 309 0.06 -19.94 -31.08
C TYR A 309 -0.69 -18.87 -30.27
N MET A 310 -0.17 -17.64 -30.24
CA MET A 310 -0.82 -16.53 -29.55
C MET A 310 -2.14 -16.11 -30.22
N VAL A 311 -2.22 -16.13 -31.55
CA VAL A 311 -3.47 -15.89 -32.29
C VAL A 311 -4.51 -16.95 -31.93
N GLU A 312 -4.12 -18.24 -31.91
CA GLU A 312 -5.01 -19.31 -31.48
C GLU A 312 -5.51 -19.13 -30.03
N LEU A 313 -4.62 -18.73 -29.11
CA LEU A 313 -5.00 -18.40 -27.74
C LEU A 313 -5.98 -17.22 -27.71
N GLN A 314 -5.72 -16.14 -28.44
CA GLN A 314 -6.60 -14.97 -28.52
C GLN A 314 -8.01 -15.34 -29.01
N GLU A 315 -8.10 -16.25 -29.98
CA GLU A 315 -9.36 -16.70 -30.55
C GLU A 315 -10.15 -17.65 -29.65
N HIS A 316 -9.49 -18.46 -28.82
CA HIS A 316 -10.17 -19.52 -28.06
C HIS A 316 -10.26 -19.24 -26.57
N PHE A 317 -9.42 -18.36 -26.02
CA PHE A 317 -9.39 -18.12 -24.59
C PHE A 317 -10.58 -17.26 -24.15
N PRO A 318 -11.41 -17.74 -23.20
CA PRO A 318 -12.63 -17.06 -22.80
C PRO A 318 -12.31 -15.87 -21.89
N ARG A 319 -13.08 -14.78 -22.05
CA ARG A 319 -13.07 -13.63 -21.15
C ARG A 319 -14.39 -13.60 -20.37
N PRO A 320 -14.40 -13.94 -19.08
CA PRO A 320 -15.61 -13.83 -18.27
C PRO A 320 -15.98 -12.34 -18.07
N PRO A 321 -17.25 -12.01 -17.79
CA PRO A 321 -17.68 -10.63 -17.59
C PRO A 321 -16.99 -9.89 -16.43
N GLN A 322 -16.62 -10.63 -15.37
CA GLN A 322 -15.91 -10.12 -14.20
C GLN A 322 -14.70 -11.02 -13.91
N PRO A 323 -13.55 -10.76 -14.56
CA PRO A 323 -12.37 -11.59 -14.36
C PRO A 323 -11.63 -11.25 -13.07
N GLU A 324 -11.21 -12.27 -12.32
CA GLU A 324 -10.29 -12.13 -11.19
C GLU A 324 -8.83 -11.95 -11.66
N ILE A 325 -8.50 -12.56 -12.80
CA ILE A 325 -7.19 -12.47 -13.47
C ILE A 325 -7.42 -11.87 -14.86
N VAL A 326 -6.68 -10.82 -15.18
CA VAL A 326 -6.71 -10.14 -16.47
C VAL A 326 -5.62 -10.71 -17.36
N TYR A 327 -5.99 -11.10 -18.58
CA TYR A 327 -5.03 -11.58 -19.58
C TYR A 327 -4.87 -10.56 -20.69
N ALA A 328 -3.69 -10.51 -21.29
CA ALA A 328 -3.43 -9.72 -22.49
C ALA A 328 -2.38 -10.42 -23.37
N TYR A 329 -2.47 -10.19 -24.68
CA TYR A 329 -1.50 -10.66 -25.66
C TYR A 329 -0.62 -9.48 -26.08
N LEU A 330 0.70 -9.65 -25.97
CA LEU A 330 1.70 -8.68 -26.36
C LEU A 330 2.48 -9.26 -27.54
N PHE A 331 2.04 -8.94 -28.76
CA PHE A 331 2.68 -9.37 -30.00
C PHE A 331 3.88 -8.50 -30.33
N ASP A 332 4.76 -9.00 -31.20
CA ASP A 332 5.91 -8.24 -31.66
C ASP A 332 5.50 -7.09 -32.59
N GLY A 333 6.39 -6.11 -32.72
CA GLY A 333 6.10 -4.88 -33.44
C GLY A 333 5.79 -5.07 -34.93
N ASP A 334 6.41 -6.07 -35.55
CA ASP A 334 6.26 -6.42 -36.97
C ASP A 334 4.90 -7.06 -37.27
N LYS A 335 4.24 -7.68 -36.27
CA LYS A 335 2.92 -8.29 -36.40
C LYS A 335 1.76 -7.31 -36.44
N ARG A 336 2.02 -6.01 -36.26
CA ARG A 336 1.01 -4.95 -36.23
C ARG A 336 0.16 -4.85 -37.50
N ALA A 337 0.70 -5.22 -38.65
CA ALA A 337 -0.04 -5.23 -39.91
C ALA A 337 -0.87 -6.52 -40.14
N GLU A 338 -0.50 -7.61 -39.48
CA GLU A 338 -1.08 -8.95 -39.69
C GLU A 338 -2.18 -9.27 -38.67
N ILE A 339 -2.06 -8.74 -37.45
CA ILE A 339 -2.92 -9.10 -36.32
C ILE A 339 -3.96 -8.01 -36.07
N HIS A 340 -5.22 -8.42 -36.06
CA HIS A 340 -6.34 -7.52 -35.80
C HIS A 340 -6.55 -7.29 -34.30
N GLU A 341 -7.07 -6.10 -33.97
CA GLU A 341 -7.51 -5.80 -32.61
C GLU A 341 -8.54 -6.82 -32.11
N SER A 342 -8.41 -7.16 -30.83
CA SER A 342 -9.37 -8.04 -30.17
C SER A 342 -10.78 -7.46 -30.20
N LYS A 343 -11.77 -8.34 -30.45
CA LYS A 343 -13.18 -8.00 -30.28
C LYS A 343 -13.46 -7.62 -28.81
N GLN A 344 -14.48 -6.79 -28.56
CA GLN A 344 -14.80 -6.28 -27.21
C GLN A 344 -15.01 -7.36 -26.14
N ASN A 345 -15.42 -8.57 -26.52
CA ASN A 345 -15.62 -9.71 -25.63
C ASN A 345 -14.39 -10.64 -25.49
N ARG A 346 -13.22 -10.20 -25.95
CA ARG A 346 -11.95 -10.93 -25.86
C ARG A 346 -10.94 -10.15 -25.04
N TRP A 347 -9.87 -10.85 -24.64
CA TRP A 347 -8.74 -10.22 -23.98
C TRP A 347 -8.00 -9.30 -24.94
N PRO A 348 -7.48 -8.15 -24.47
CA PRO A 348 -6.79 -7.19 -25.34
C PRO A 348 -5.59 -7.82 -26.02
N ALA A 349 -5.45 -7.51 -27.31
CA ALA A 349 -4.24 -7.74 -28.09
C ALA A 349 -3.55 -6.39 -28.28
N LEU A 350 -2.31 -6.32 -27.84
CA LEU A 350 -1.43 -5.17 -27.92
C LEU A 350 -0.14 -5.62 -28.59
N PHE A 351 0.68 -4.63 -28.93
CA PHE A 351 1.97 -4.86 -29.54
C PHE A 351 3.04 -4.26 -28.66
N LEU A 352 4.19 -4.92 -28.58
CA LEU A 352 5.38 -4.32 -28.00
C LEU A 352 5.65 -2.96 -28.68
N PRO A 353 6.27 -2.01 -27.96
CA PRO A 353 6.51 -0.65 -28.45
C PRO A 353 7.47 -0.57 -29.64
N THR A 354 7.94 -1.71 -30.13
CA THR A 354 8.87 -1.84 -31.24
C THR A 354 8.09 -1.81 -32.58
N GLU A 355 8.80 -1.49 -33.66
CA GLU A 355 8.29 -1.64 -35.03
C GLU A 355 8.75 -2.95 -35.68
N SER A 356 9.61 -3.70 -34.98
CA SER A 356 10.28 -4.89 -35.48
C SER A 356 10.33 -5.96 -34.38
N ASP A 357 10.69 -7.16 -34.79
CA ASP A 357 11.07 -8.26 -33.91
C ASP A 357 12.12 -7.82 -32.85
N PRO A 358 11.99 -8.27 -31.59
CA PRO A 358 12.91 -7.91 -30.51
C PRO A 358 14.39 -8.22 -30.79
N ASP A 359 14.72 -9.32 -31.48
CA ASP A 359 16.10 -9.67 -31.81
C ASP A 359 16.71 -8.68 -32.81
N VAL A 360 15.92 -8.25 -33.81
CA VAL A 360 16.35 -7.21 -34.76
C VAL A 360 16.70 -5.92 -34.03
N LEU A 361 15.86 -5.56 -33.06
CA LEU A 361 16.06 -4.40 -32.21
C LEU A 361 17.28 -4.54 -31.30
N PHE A 362 17.47 -5.68 -30.66
CA PHE A 362 18.64 -5.94 -29.82
C PHE A 362 19.94 -5.84 -30.62
N ARG A 363 19.94 -6.32 -31.86
CA ARG A 363 21.10 -6.18 -32.75
C ARG A 363 21.44 -4.72 -33.07
N THR A 364 20.47 -3.80 -33.07
CA THR A 364 20.77 -2.36 -33.30
C THR A 364 21.65 -1.76 -32.20
N LEU A 365 21.64 -2.33 -30.99
CA LEU A 365 22.45 -1.89 -29.85
C LEU A 365 23.95 -2.14 -30.04
N ARG A 366 24.36 -2.88 -31.08
CA ARG A 366 25.77 -2.96 -31.53
C ARG A 366 26.38 -1.59 -31.84
N ALA A 367 25.55 -0.56 -32.04
CA ALA A 367 26.01 0.81 -32.27
C ALA A 367 26.65 1.46 -31.02
N ASP A 368 26.41 0.91 -29.82
CA ASP A 368 26.93 1.40 -28.54
C ASP A 368 27.60 0.27 -27.74
N VAL A 369 28.66 -0.31 -28.34
CA VAL A 369 29.46 -1.39 -27.73
C VAL A 369 30.01 -1.02 -26.34
N PRO A 370 30.53 0.20 -26.09
CA PRO A 370 31.07 0.54 -24.77
C PRO A 370 30.03 0.44 -23.65
N ARG A 371 28.79 0.90 -23.92
CA ARG A 371 27.71 0.84 -22.94
C ARG A 371 27.22 -0.59 -22.72
N LEU A 372 27.15 -1.40 -23.79
CA LEU A 372 26.82 -2.82 -23.71
C LEU A 372 27.88 -3.61 -22.91
N ALA A 373 29.17 -3.37 -23.19
CA ALA A 373 30.29 -3.98 -22.48
C ALA A 373 30.26 -3.65 -20.98
N ALA A 374 30.03 -2.38 -20.63
CA ALA A 374 29.91 -1.93 -19.25
C ALA A 374 28.78 -2.63 -18.49
N LYS A 375 27.57 -2.73 -19.08
CA LYS A 375 26.44 -3.45 -18.44
C LYS A 375 26.64 -4.97 -18.37
N LEU A 376 27.30 -5.55 -19.37
CA LEU A 376 27.70 -6.97 -19.34
C LEU A 376 28.90 -7.24 -18.44
N ASN A 377 29.54 -6.22 -17.86
CA ASN A 377 30.77 -6.34 -17.08
C ASN A 377 31.85 -7.13 -17.83
N VAL A 378 32.02 -6.83 -19.13
CA VAL A 378 33.01 -7.42 -20.03
C VAL A 378 33.92 -6.31 -20.54
N PRO A 379 35.24 -6.53 -20.73
CA PRO A 379 36.10 -5.55 -21.33
C PRO A 379 35.64 -5.15 -22.74
N ASP A 380 35.56 -3.86 -23.03
CA ASP A 380 35.10 -3.33 -24.33
C ASP A 380 35.82 -3.95 -25.54
N GLY A 381 37.16 -4.04 -25.48
CA GLY A 381 37.95 -4.64 -26.55
C GLY A 381 37.77 -6.16 -26.70
N GLU A 382 37.25 -6.86 -25.70
CA GLU A 382 36.87 -8.27 -25.82
C GLU A 382 35.52 -8.41 -26.54
N LEU A 383 34.51 -7.67 -26.07
CA LEU A 383 33.18 -7.69 -26.67
C LEU A 383 33.23 -7.22 -28.14
N SER A 384 33.97 -6.15 -28.41
CA SER A 384 34.16 -5.62 -29.77
C SER A 384 34.70 -6.69 -30.73
N ARG A 385 35.77 -7.40 -30.33
CA ARG A 385 36.36 -8.49 -31.13
C ARG A 385 35.38 -9.66 -31.33
N PHE A 386 34.58 -10.00 -30.31
CA PHE A 386 33.55 -11.02 -30.45
C PHE A 386 32.50 -10.61 -31.48
N LEU A 387 31.99 -9.37 -31.38
CA LEU A 387 30.96 -8.85 -32.28
C LEU A 387 31.45 -8.76 -33.73
N ASP A 388 32.74 -8.47 -33.96
CA ASP A 388 33.35 -8.51 -35.30
C ASP A 388 33.25 -9.90 -35.95
N THR A 389 33.35 -10.98 -35.17
CA THR A 389 33.17 -12.35 -35.69
C THR A 389 31.73 -12.68 -36.09
N LYS A 390 30.78 -11.86 -35.67
CA LYS A 390 29.34 -12.02 -35.92
C LYS A 390 28.82 -11.05 -36.99
N GLU A 391 29.72 -10.41 -37.73
CA GLU A 391 29.33 -9.58 -38.86
C GLU A 391 28.66 -10.44 -39.95
N GLY A 392 27.49 -9.99 -40.42
CA GLY A 392 26.73 -10.68 -41.47
C GLY A 392 25.80 -11.80 -40.99
N VAL A 393 25.87 -12.20 -39.72
CA VAL A 393 24.91 -13.12 -39.09
C VAL A 393 23.54 -12.43 -39.00
N ASP A 394 22.43 -13.18 -39.10
CA ASP A 394 21.09 -12.62 -38.90
C ASP A 394 20.85 -12.23 -37.43
N ALA A 395 19.74 -11.53 -37.15
CA ALA A 395 19.50 -10.97 -35.83
C ALA A 395 19.26 -12.03 -34.75
N HIS A 396 18.58 -13.13 -35.10
CA HIS A 396 18.26 -14.19 -34.17
C HIS A 396 19.53 -14.93 -33.74
N ASP A 397 20.34 -15.34 -34.73
CA ASP A 397 21.62 -16.00 -34.47
C ASP A 397 22.60 -15.08 -33.74
N TRP A 398 22.58 -13.76 -34.02
CA TRP A 398 23.40 -12.78 -33.31
C TRP A 398 23.08 -12.72 -31.81
N VAL A 399 21.79 -12.68 -31.44
CA VAL A 399 21.36 -12.68 -30.03
C VAL A 399 21.68 -14.03 -29.37
N ASN A 400 21.44 -15.13 -30.08
CA ASN A 400 21.73 -16.48 -29.59
C ASN A 400 23.22 -16.68 -29.28
N ASP A 401 24.09 -16.28 -30.20
CA ASP A 401 25.54 -16.38 -30.05
C ASP A 401 26.06 -15.52 -28.89
N LEU A 402 25.58 -14.28 -28.77
CA LEU A 402 25.94 -13.41 -27.67
C LEU A 402 25.48 -13.98 -26.33
N GLY A 403 24.27 -14.55 -26.29
CA GLY A 403 23.73 -15.25 -25.13
C GLY A 403 24.49 -16.52 -24.78
N ALA A 404 24.97 -17.27 -25.77
CA ALA A 404 25.79 -18.47 -25.54
C ALA A 404 27.13 -18.12 -24.88
N GLU A 405 27.76 -17.01 -25.30
CA GLU A 405 29.06 -16.57 -24.78
C GLU A 405 28.96 -15.94 -23.38
N TYR A 406 28.03 -15.00 -23.17
CA TYR A 406 27.99 -14.16 -21.96
C TYR A 406 26.82 -14.47 -21.00
N GLY A 407 26.05 -15.51 -21.29
CA GLY A 407 24.91 -15.96 -20.50
C GLY A 407 23.59 -15.36 -20.96
N ARG A 408 22.77 -16.19 -21.62
CA ARG A 408 21.56 -15.78 -22.34
C ARG A 408 20.56 -14.95 -21.51
N PRO A 409 20.13 -15.34 -20.31
CA PRO A 409 19.19 -14.52 -19.53
C PRO A 409 19.74 -13.14 -19.18
N ARG A 410 21.05 -13.05 -18.92
CA ARG A 410 21.74 -11.81 -18.59
C ARG A 410 21.84 -10.90 -19.81
N VAL A 411 22.24 -11.46 -20.95
CA VAL A 411 22.38 -10.73 -22.21
C VAL A 411 21.06 -10.13 -22.64
N LEU A 412 19.99 -10.93 -22.70
CA LEU A 412 18.66 -10.45 -23.08
C LEU A 412 18.19 -9.33 -22.14
N ARG A 413 18.40 -9.47 -20.82
CA ARG A 413 17.99 -8.45 -19.85
C ARG A 413 18.74 -7.13 -20.07
N VAL A 414 20.05 -7.19 -20.27
CA VAL A 414 20.86 -6.00 -20.53
C VAL A 414 20.45 -5.32 -21.83
N LEU A 415 20.22 -6.07 -22.90
CA LEU A 415 19.78 -5.53 -24.19
C LEU A 415 18.42 -4.84 -24.06
N ALA A 416 17.46 -5.48 -23.38
CA ALA A 416 16.16 -4.88 -23.09
C ALA A 416 16.26 -3.61 -22.24
N GLU A 417 17.06 -3.60 -21.17
CA GLU A 417 17.28 -2.42 -20.32
C GLU A 417 17.88 -1.25 -21.11
N LEU A 418 18.90 -1.52 -21.93
CA LEU A 418 19.55 -0.48 -22.74
C LEU A 418 18.60 0.16 -23.74
N TRP A 419 17.71 -0.65 -24.31
CA TRP A 419 16.68 -0.15 -25.21
C TRP A 419 15.65 0.70 -24.47
N VAL A 420 15.13 0.22 -23.33
CA VAL A 420 14.16 0.97 -22.50
C VAL A 420 14.75 2.31 -22.02
N ASP A 421 15.99 2.30 -21.54
CA ASP A 421 16.72 3.50 -21.10
C ASP A 421 16.82 4.56 -22.22
N SER A 422 16.89 4.11 -23.49
CA SER A 422 17.08 4.98 -24.65
C SER A 422 15.77 5.45 -25.30
N ASN A 423 14.62 4.91 -24.89
CA ASN A 423 13.32 5.10 -25.57
C ASN A 423 12.17 5.51 -24.62
N GLU A 424 12.45 6.35 -23.63
CA GLU A 424 11.50 6.70 -22.55
C GLU A 424 10.12 7.16 -23.04
N THR A 425 10.04 7.92 -24.14
CA THR A 425 8.76 8.43 -24.67
C THR A 425 7.90 7.31 -25.25
N THR A 426 8.50 6.41 -26.04
CA THR A 426 7.82 5.25 -26.63
C THR A 426 7.33 4.29 -25.55
N VAL A 427 8.18 4.08 -24.54
CA VAL A 427 7.89 3.27 -23.35
C VAL A 427 6.66 3.82 -22.61
N LYS A 428 6.61 5.14 -22.34
CA LYS A 428 5.44 5.79 -21.71
C LYS A 428 4.16 5.61 -22.53
N SER A 429 4.22 5.85 -23.85
CA SER A 429 3.06 5.69 -24.73
C SER A 429 2.51 4.26 -24.73
N PHE A 430 3.38 3.25 -24.67
CA PHE A 430 2.96 1.86 -24.58
C PHE A 430 2.21 1.58 -23.28
N PHE A 431 2.67 2.10 -22.14
CA PHE A 431 1.97 1.89 -20.88
C PHE A 431 0.64 2.60 -20.77
N GLU A 432 0.50 3.78 -21.37
CA GLU A 432 -0.80 4.44 -21.47
C GLU A 432 -1.80 3.59 -22.26
N ALA A 433 -1.35 2.97 -23.37
CA ALA A 433 -2.16 2.05 -24.14
C ALA A 433 -2.49 0.76 -23.35
N LEU A 434 -1.49 0.17 -22.68
CA LEU A 434 -1.66 -1.01 -21.84
C LEU A 434 -2.69 -0.76 -20.73
N ARG A 435 -2.57 0.36 -20.01
CA ARG A 435 -3.48 0.74 -18.93
C ARG A 435 -4.91 1.01 -19.41
N LYS A 436 -5.07 1.51 -20.64
CA LYS A 436 -6.39 1.74 -21.24
C LYS A 436 -7.06 0.44 -21.67
N ALA A 437 -6.28 -0.57 -22.03
CA ALA A 437 -6.77 -1.84 -22.57
C ALA A 437 -7.11 -2.88 -21.48
N LEU A 438 -6.39 -2.84 -20.36
CA LEU A 438 -6.67 -3.62 -19.14
C LEU A 438 -7.87 -3.01 -18.39
#